data_AF-A0A1J3IV36-F1
#
_entry.id   AF-A0A1J3IV36-F1
#
_cell.length_a   1.000
_cell.length_b   1.000
_cell.length_c   1.000
_cell.angle_alpha   90.00
_cell.angle_beta   90.00
_cell.angle_gamma   90.00
#
_symmetry.space_group_name_H-M   'P 1'
#
loop_
_entity.id
_entity.type
_entity.pdbx_description
1 polymer ?
#
loop_
_entity_poly.entity_id
_entity_poly.type
_entity_poly.pdbx_seq_one_letter_code
_entity_poly.pdbx_strand_id
1 'polypeptide(L)'
;MGYFLIGLLVVILSTGNIIEEADGEISLTVLSKIERMNQRGPYLGIVAPNNFELNPLLASQLYVSYPSLPFIDFAGRRFRFGKISNQRVVIVMTGLGMVNAGVATQLLVSLFRLKGVLHYGIAGNADVNLEIGDVTIPKFWAHSGLWNW
;
A
#
# COMPACT_ATOMS: atom_id res chain seq x y z
N MET A 1 -7.43 -33.19 47.02
CA MET A 1 -6.41 -33.23 45.94
C MET A 1 -6.90 -32.63 44.61
N GLY A 2 -8.18 -32.76 44.23
CA GLY A 2 -8.70 -32.24 42.95
C GLY A 2 -8.74 -30.71 42.77
N TYR A 3 -9.00 -29.94 43.84
CA TYR A 3 -9.06 -28.47 43.75
C TYR A 3 -7.71 -27.81 43.42
N PHE A 4 -6.60 -28.45 43.78
CA PHE A 4 -5.26 -27.96 43.51
C PHE A 4 -4.91 -28.09 42.01
N LEU A 5 -5.35 -29.18 41.38
CA LEU A 5 -5.19 -29.41 39.94
C LEU A 5 -6.02 -28.44 39.11
N ILE A 6 -7.25 -28.11 39.54
CA ILE A 6 -8.09 -27.12 38.86
C ILE A 6 -7.47 -25.72 38.98
N GLY A 7 -6.98 -25.35 40.17
CA GLY A 7 -6.27 -24.09 40.37
C GLY A 7 -5.02 -23.97 39.50
N LEU A 8 -4.22 -25.04 39.42
CA LEU A 8 -3.03 -25.09 38.57
C LEU A 8 -3.39 -24.98 37.08
N LEU A 9 -4.46 -25.64 36.64
CA LEU A 9 -4.94 -25.58 35.25
C LEU A 9 -5.38 -24.16 34.88
N VAL A 10 -6.09 -23.47 35.77
CA VAL A 10 -6.52 -22.07 35.55
C VAL A 10 -5.32 -21.13 35.51
N VAL A 11 -4.31 -21.34 36.35
CA VAL A 11 -3.06 -20.56 36.29
C VAL A 11 -2.32 -20.83 34.99
N ILE A 12 -2.18 -22.08 34.57
CA ILE A 12 -1.51 -22.45 33.31
C ILE A 12 -2.25 -21.85 32.11
N LEU A 13 -3.59 -21.94 32.06
CA LEU A 13 -4.40 -21.37 30.98
C LEU A 13 -4.35 -19.84 30.97
N SER A 14 -4.37 -19.20 32.15
CA SER A 14 -4.24 -17.74 32.24
C SER A 14 -2.84 -17.26 31.88
N THR A 15 -1.77 -17.98 32.23
CA THR A 15 -0.41 -17.66 31.77
C THR A 15 -0.17 -18.01 30.31
N GLY A 16 -0.81 -19.06 29.79
CA GLY A 16 -0.73 -19.49 28.40
C GLY A 16 -1.42 -18.52 27.44
N ASN A 17 -2.51 -17.88 27.88
CA ASN A 17 -3.23 -16.86 27.13
C ASN A 17 -2.62 -15.45 27.23
N ILE A 18 -1.57 -15.23 28.04
CA ILE A 18 -0.88 -13.93 28.13
C ILE A 18 0.16 -13.75 27.00
N ILE A 19 0.39 -14.79 26.19
CA ILE A 19 1.26 -14.73 24.99
C ILE A 19 0.44 -15.02 23.73
N GLU A 20 -0.76 -14.45 23.64
CA GLU A 20 -1.33 -14.08 22.35
C GLU A 20 -1.10 -12.58 22.18
N GLU A 21 0.08 -12.22 21.67
CA GLU A 21 0.25 -10.90 21.05
C GLU A 21 -0.78 -10.82 19.92
N ALA A 22 -1.82 -10.01 20.12
CA ALA A 22 -2.76 -9.72 19.05
C ALA A 22 -1.98 -9.08 17.89
N ASP A 23 -1.91 -9.77 16.76
CA ASP A 23 -1.24 -9.37 15.50
C ASP A 23 -1.93 -8.16 14.82
N GLY A 24 -2.14 -7.08 15.56
CA GLY A 24 -2.58 -5.78 15.07
C GLY A 24 -1.44 -4.76 14.95
N GLU A 25 -0.24 -5.10 15.42
CA GLU A 25 0.88 -4.15 15.50
C GLU A 25 1.83 -4.26 14.31
N ILE A 26 2.21 -3.11 13.74
CA ILE A 26 3.31 -3.02 12.79
C ILE A 26 4.59 -3.43 13.53
N SER A 27 5.23 -4.53 13.13
CA SER A 27 6.52 -4.95 13.72
C SER A 27 7.49 -3.78 13.85
N LEU A 28 8.16 -3.65 15.00
CA LEU A 28 9.12 -2.58 15.31
C LEU A 28 10.17 -2.37 14.21
N THR A 29 10.57 -3.45 13.53
CA THR A 29 11.51 -3.39 12.40
C THR A 29 10.90 -2.68 11.18
N VAL A 30 9.63 -2.96 10.87
CA VAL A 30 8.90 -2.31 9.77
C VAL A 30 8.60 -0.86 10.14
N LEU A 31 8.17 -0.60 11.38
CA LEU A 31 7.89 0.73 11.88
C LEU A 31 9.15 1.63 11.80
N SER A 32 10.30 1.13 12.25
CA SER A 32 11.58 1.85 12.17
C SER A 32 11.96 2.19 10.71
N LYS A 33 11.68 1.29 9.77
CA LYS A 33 11.90 1.54 8.33
C LYS A 33 10.95 2.62 7.81
N ILE A 34 9.68 2.58 8.21
CA ILE A 34 8.67 3.58 7.83
C ILE A 34 9.08 4.97 8.36
N GLU A 35 9.45 5.07 9.64
CA GLU A 35 9.91 6.33 10.26
C GLU A 35 11.13 6.91 9.54
N ARG A 36 12.12 6.06 9.26
CA ARG A 36 13.31 6.45 8.48
C ARG A 36 12.95 6.98 7.09
N MET A 37 11.96 6.37 6.43
CA MET A 37 11.48 6.86 5.14
C MET A 37 10.71 8.17 5.27
N ASN A 38 9.93 8.35 6.32
CA ASN A 38 9.17 9.59 6.59
C ASN A 38 10.05 10.80 6.89
N GLN A 39 11.24 10.60 7.47
CA GLN A 39 12.23 11.66 7.64
C GLN A 39 12.75 12.24 6.31
N ARG A 40 12.73 11.44 5.23
CA ARG A 40 13.18 11.85 3.88
C ARG A 40 12.07 12.45 3.01
N GLY A 41 10.81 12.30 3.42
CA GLY A 41 9.63 12.77 2.67
C GLY A 41 9.55 14.31 2.57
N PRO A 42 8.45 14.86 2.04
CA PRO A 42 7.28 14.15 1.55
C PRO A 42 7.46 13.57 0.14
N TYR A 43 6.74 12.50 -0.16
CA TYR A 43 6.76 11.76 -1.42
C TYR A 43 5.53 12.08 -2.29
N LEU A 44 5.64 11.90 -3.60
CA LEU A 44 4.46 11.69 -4.44
C LEU A 44 4.10 10.20 -4.33
N GLY A 45 2.89 9.90 -3.86
CA GLY A 45 2.37 8.54 -3.86
C GLY A 45 1.91 8.16 -5.25
N ILE A 46 2.41 7.06 -5.81
CA ILE A 46 1.97 6.55 -7.11
C ILE A 46 1.26 5.22 -6.87
N VAL A 47 0.06 5.10 -7.41
CA VAL A 47 -0.83 3.96 -7.25
C VAL A 47 -1.09 3.37 -8.62
N ALA A 48 -0.73 2.10 -8.83
CA ALA A 48 -0.91 1.39 -10.09
C ALA A 48 -1.77 0.12 -9.88
N PRO A 49 -2.71 -0.20 -10.79
CA PRO A 49 -3.67 -1.27 -10.56
C PRO A 49 -3.07 -2.66 -10.72
N ASN A 50 -2.28 -2.91 -11.78
CA ASN A 50 -1.70 -4.22 -12.04
C ASN A 50 -0.28 -4.11 -12.62
N ASN A 51 0.29 -5.27 -12.98
CA ASN A 51 1.67 -5.36 -13.45
C ASN A 51 1.87 -4.75 -14.85
N PHE A 52 0.84 -4.71 -15.70
CA PHE A 52 0.93 -4.11 -17.04
C PHE A 52 1.09 -2.59 -16.97
N GLU A 53 0.51 -1.91 -15.97
CA GLU A 53 0.74 -0.47 -15.78
C GLU A 53 1.96 -0.19 -14.89
N LEU A 54 2.25 -1.07 -13.91
CA LEU A 54 3.37 -0.88 -13.00
C LEU A 54 4.74 -1.14 -13.66
N ASN A 55 4.89 -2.26 -14.38
CA ASN A 55 6.20 -2.69 -14.86
C ASN A 55 6.85 -1.71 -15.84
N PRO A 56 6.13 -1.09 -16.79
CA PRO A 56 6.72 -0.07 -17.66
C PRO A 56 7.29 1.12 -16.88
N LEU A 57 6.63 1.54 -15.80
CA LEU A 57 7.13 2.60 -14.92
C LEU A 57 8.43 2.19 -14.22
N LEU A 58 8.48 0.97 -13.68
CA LEU A 58 9.66 0.44 -12.99
C LEU A 58 10.84 0.17 -13.94
N ALA A 59 10.55 -0.15 -15.21
CA ALA A 59 11.56 -0.37 -16.25
C ALA A 59 12.06 0.94 -16.90
N SER A 60 11.37 2.06 -16.66
CA SER A 60 11.75 3.35 -17.21
C SER A 60 13.09 3.82 -16.66
N GLN A 61 13.97 4.32 -17.52
CA GLN A 61 15.24 4.93 -17.14
C GLN A 61 15.06 6.18 -16.26
N LEU A 62 13.86 6.76 -16.24
CA LEU A 62 13.53 7.90 -15.39
C LEU A 62 13.31 7.50 -13.93
N TYR A 63 12.95 6.24 -13.67
CA TYR A 63 12.76 5.73 -12.32
C TYR A 63 14.07 5.19 -11.76
N VAL A 64 14.52 5.79 -10.65
CA VAL A 64 15.71 5.37 -9.92
C VAL A 64 15.32 4.92 -8.53
N SER A 65 15.38 3.60 -8.28
CA SER A 65 15.12 3.00 -6.97
C SER A 65 16.18 3.41 -5.95
N TYR A 66 15.78 3.56 -4.68
CA TYR A 66 16.75 3.81 -3.62
C TYR A 66 17.62 2.57 -3.34
N PRO A 67 18.96 2.71 -3.26
CA PRO A 67 19.85 1.57 -3.12
C PRO A 67 19.79 0.93 -1.72
N SER A 68 19.60 1.74 -0.66
CA SER A 68 19.67 1.25 0.72
C SER A 68 18.37 0.62 1.22
N LEU A 69 17.23 1.11 0.73
CA LEU A 69 15.90 0.66 1.15
C LEU A 69 14.96 0.83 -0.05
N PRO A 70 15.00 -0.10 -1.02
CA PRO A 70 14.25 0.01 -2.27
C PRO A 70 12.75 -0.22 -2.05
N PHE A 71 12.36 -0.97 -1.02
CA PHE A 71 10.96 -1.20 -0.69
C PHE A 71 10.74 -1.57 0.78
N ILE A 72 9.49 -1.44 1.23
CA ILE A 72 8.96 -1.99 2.47
C ILE A 72 7.75 -2.85 2.09
N ASP A 73 7.71 -4.09 2.57
CA ASP A 73 6.56 -4.98 2.44
C ASP A 73 5.71 -4.90 3.74
N PHE A 74 4.42 -4.62 3.60
CA PHE A 74 3.48 -4.55 4.73
C PHE A 74 2.05 -4.83 4.27
N ALA A 75 1.26 -5.57 5.07
CA ALA A 75 -0.14 -5.92 4.78
C ALA A 75 -0.37 -6.45 3.34
N GLY A 76 0.53 -7.35 2.90
CA GLY A 76 0.50 -7.97 1.57
C GLY A 76 0.88 -7.06 0.41
N ARG A 77 1.44 -5.87 0.67
CA ARG A 77 1.75 -4.86 -0.34
C ARG A 77 3.21 -4.44 -0.28
N ARG A 78 3.79 -4.19 -1.46
CA ARG A 78 5.16 -3.69 -1.62
C ARG A 78 5.16 -2.20 -1.95
N PHE A 79 5.62 -1.39 -1.00
CA PHE A 79 5.83 0.05 -1.17
C PHE A 79 7.26 0.29 -1.66
N ARG A 80 7.43 0.70 -2.93
CA ARG A 80 8.74 0.89 -3.58
C ARG A 80 9.15 2.35 -3.50
N PHE A 81 10.38 2.62 -3.12
CA PHE A 81 10.88 3.98 -2.95
C PHE A 81 11.95 4.31 -3.97
N GLY A 82 11.86 5.52 -4.51
CA GLY A 82 12.85 6.02 -5.44
C GLY A 82 12.61 7.47 -5.82
N LYS A 83 13.14 7.83 -6.98
CA LYS A 83 12.90 9.10 -7.64
C LYS A 83 12.45 8.87 -9.07
N ILE A 84 11.57 9.73 -9.54
CA ILE A 84 11.31 9.94 -10.97
C ILE A 84 11.76 11.36 -11.26
N SER A 85 12.82 11.50 -12.07
CA SER A 85 13.51 12.78 -12.24
C SER A 85 13.90 13.39 -10.87
N ASN A 86 13.42 14.60 -10.54
CA ASN A 86 13.69 15.27 -9.26
C ASN A 86 12.63 15.01 -8.18
N GLN A 87 11.57 14.25 -8.49
CA GLN A 87 10.48 14.00 -7.55
C GLN A 87 10.69 12.68 -6.81
N ARG A 88 10.67 12.75 -5.47
CA ARG A 88 10.68 11.55 -4.61
C ARG A 88 9.33 10.84 -4.71
N VAL A 89 9.35 9.54 -4.95
CA VAL A 89 8.13 8.73 -5.13
C VAL A 89 8.09 7.55 -4.18
N VAL A 90 6.87 7.18 -3.79
CA VAL A 90 6.56 5.87 -3.22
C VAL A 90 5.49 5.22 -4.10
N ILE A 91 5.78 4.04 -4.64
CA ILE A 91 4.94 3.35 -5.63
C ILE A 91 4.35 2.10 -5.00
N VAL A 92 3.04 1.91 -5.11
CA VAL A 92 2.34 0.71 -4.63
C VAL A 92 1.40 0.16 -5.71
N MET A 93 1.36 -1.17 -5.82
CA MET A 93 0.37 -1.86 -6.65
C MET A 93 -0.88 -2.12 -5.81
N THR A 94 -2.06 -1.83 -6.34
CA THR A 94 -3.31 -2.07 -5.61
C THR A 94 -3.87 -3.46 -5.80
N GLY A 95 -3.74 -4.02 -7.01
CA GLY A 95 -4.62 -5.07 -7.49
C GLY A 95 -5.92 -4.48 -8.07
N LEU A 96 -6.76 -5.35 -8.63
CA LEU A 96 -8.05 -4.96 -9.23
C LEU A 96 -9.13 -4.77 -8.14
N GLY A 97 -10.15 -3.97 -8.43
CA GLY A 97 -11.26 -3.71 -7.51
C GLY A 97 -11.07 -2.48 -6.63
N MET A 98 -12.19 -1.79 -6.38
CA MET A 98 -12.28 -0.61 -5.50
C MET A 98 -11.75 -0.86 -4.10
N VAL A 99 -12.09 -2.01 -3.51
CA VAL A 99 -11.70 -2.34 -2.15
C VAL A 99 -10.18 -2.42 -2.05
N ASN A 100 -9.54 -3.06 -3.03
CA ASN A 100 -8.10 -3.18 -3.10
C ASN A 100 -7.42 -1.82 -3.30
N ALA A 101 -7.95 -1.00 -4.22
CA ALA A 101 -7.47 0.37 -4.46
C ALA A 101 -7.60 1.25 -3.20
N GLY A 102 -8.75 1.17 -2.52
CA GLY A 102 -9.02 1.89 -1.29
C GLY A 102 -8.08 1.48 -0.16
N VAL A 103 -7.95 0.18 0.12
CA VAL A 103 -7.05 -0.33 1.18
C VAL A 103 -5.58 0.02 0.89
N ALA A 104 -5.12 -0.14 -0.35
CA ALA A 104 -3.75 0.19 -0.72
C ALA A 104 -3.45 1.69 -0.55
N THR A 105 -4.38 2.55 -1.00
CA THR A 105 -4.23 4.01 -0.88
C THR A 105 -4.32 4.45 0.58
N GLN A 106 -5.23 3.86 1.36
CA GLN A 106 -5.33 4.12 2.80
C GLN A 106 -4.02 3.80 3.50
N LEU A 107 -3.44 2.63 3.24
CA LEU A 107 -2.14 2.25 3.81
C LEU A 107 -1.04 3.21 3.34
N LEU A 108 -1.02 3.59 2.07
CA LEU A 108 -0.04 4.53 1.53
C LEU A 108 -0.06 5.87 2.28
N VAL A 109 -1.26 6.43 2.49
CA VAL A 109 -1.48 7.72 3.16
C VAL A 109 -1.25 7.62 4.66
N SER A 110 -1.60 6.48 5.28
CA SER A 110 -1.45 6.28 6.73
C SER A 110 0.00 6.06 7.13
N LEU A 111 0.78 5.36 6.31
CA LEU A 111 2.14 4.96 6.65
C LEU A 111 3.18 6.00 6.23
N PHE A 112 2.94 6.78 5.17
CA PHE A 112 3.96 7.65 4.58
C PHE A 112 3.56 9.12 4.48
N ARG A 113 4.53 10.02 4.64
CA ARG A 113 4.33 11.46 4.42
C ARG A 113 4.25 11.77 2.93
N LEU A 114 3.06 12.09 2.43
CA LEU A 114 2.82 12.36 1.01
C LEU A 114 2.59 13.86 0.73
N LYS A 115 2.90 14.29 -0.50
CA LYS A 115 2.49 15.57 -1.10
C LYS A 115 1.14 15.46 -1.81
N GLY A 116 0.79 14.24 -2.22
CA GLY A 116 -0.38 13.93 -3.02
C GLY A 116 -0.31 12.48 -3.51
N VAL A 117 -1.40 12.01 -4.10
CA VAL A 117 -1.54 10.68 -4.69
C VAL A 117 -1.85 10.82 -6.17
N LEU A 118 -1.10 10.09 -6.99
CA LEU A 118 -1.32 9.93 -8.42
C LEU A 118 -1.73 8.48 -8.68
N HIS A 119 -2.95 8.31 -9.19
CA HIS A 119 -3.40 7.04 -9.76
C HIS A 119 -3.39 7.14 -11.28
N TYR A 120 -2.92 6.10 -11.95
CA TYR A 120 -3.04 5.98 -13.41
C TYR A 120 -3.39 4.54 -13.79
N GLY A 121 -4.05 4.39 -14.93
CA GLY A 121 -4.46 3.11 -15.46
C GLY A 121 -5.09 3.26 -16.83
N ILE A 122 -5.42 2.14 -17.45
CA ILE A 122 -6.25 2.12 -18.65
C ILE A 122 -7.73 2.22 -18.25
N ALA A 123 -8.56 2.77 -19.13
CA ALA A 123 -10.00 2.81 -18.95
C ALA A 123 -10.71 2.64 -20.30
N GLY A 124 -11.92 2.09 -20.26
CA GLY A 124 -12.88 2.25 -21.36
C GLY A 124 -13.45 3.66 -21.34
N ASN A 125 -13.73 4.23 -22.51
CA ASN A 125 -14.37 5.55 -22.62
C ASN A 125 -15.82 5.40 -23.11
N ALA A 126 -16.67 6.35 -22.72
CA ALA A 126 -18.05 6.48 -23.21
C ALA A 126 -18.27 7.78 -23.99
N ASP A 127 -17.22 8.59 -24.14
CA ASP A 127 -17.24 9.83 -24.91
C ASP A 127 -16.86 9.51 -26.35
N VAL A 128 -17.81 9.71 -27.27
CA VAL A 128 -17.64 9.40 -28.70
C VAL A 128 -16.54 10.21 -29.37
N ASN A 129 -16.03 11.25 -28.72
CA ASN A 129 -14.92 12.06 -29.23
C ASN A 129 -13.55 11.56 -28.75
N LEU A 130 -13.47 10.55 -27.88
CA LEU A 130 -12.21 9.98 -27.40
C LEU A 130 -11.84 8.73 -28.19
N GLU A 131 -10.59 8.69 -28.63
CA GLU A 131 -10.02 7.58 -29.39
C GLU A 131 -9.14 6.66 -28.53
N ILE A 132 -8.80 5.50 -29.09
CA ILE A 132 -7.85 4.58 -28.44
C ILE A 132 -6.48 5.27 -28.36
N GLY A 133 -5.94 5.35 -27.15
CA GLY A 133 -4.64 5.97 -26.88
C GLY A 133 -4.74 7.38 -26.29
N ASP A 134 -5.93 7.97 -26.26
CA ASP A 134 -6.14 9.26 -25.61
C ASP A 134 -5.89 9.15 -24.09
N VAL A 135 -5.20 10.17 -23.57
CA VAL A 135 -4.91 10.31 -22.13
C VAL A 135 -5.82 11.38 -21.55
N THR A 136 -6.68 10.97 -20.63
CA THR A 136 -7.64 11.88 -19.99
C THR A 136 -7.34 12.07 -18.51
N ILE A 137 -7.61 13.26 -18.00
CA ILE A 137 -7.55 13.58 -16.57
C ILE A 137 -8.97 13.94 -16.13
N PRO A 138 -9.68 13.04 -15.44
CA PRO A 138 -11.04 13.30 -15.04
C PRO A 138 -11.10 14.37 -13.95
N LYS A 139 -12.03 15.32 -14.10
CA LYS A 139 -12.31 16.34 -13.08
C LYS A 139 -13.17 15.80 -11.93
N PHE A 140 -14.00 14.81 -12.22
CA PHE A 140 -14.93 14.19 -11.29
C PHE A 140 -14.97 12.68 -11.49
N TRP A 141 -15.40 11.96 -10.45
CA TRP A 141 -15.49 10.50 -10.42
C TRP A 141 -16.88 10.13 -9.92
N ALA A 142 -17.48 9.08 -10.48
CA ALA A 142 -18.74 8.53 -10.03
C ALA A 142 -18.60 7.03 -9.82
N HIS A 143 -19.14 6.52 -8.73
CA HIS A 143 -19.27 5.09 -8.52
C HIS A 143 -20.63 4.63 -9.08
N SER A 144 -20.61 3.84 -10.16
CA SER A 144 -21.81 3.36 -10.84
C SER A 144 -22.43 2.08 -10.23
N GLY A 145 -21.98 1.66 -9.04
CA GLY A 145 -22.40 0.39 -8.43
C GLY A 145 -21.77 -0.87 -9.04
N LEU A 146 -20.87 -0.74 -10.02
CA LEU A 146 -20.07 -1.85 -10.55
C LEU A 146 -18.87 -2.11 -9.63
N TRP A 147 -18.90 -3.22 -8.90
CA TRP A 147 -17.86 -3.61 -7.93
C TRP A 147 -16.70 -4.42 -8.52
N ASN A 148 -16.83 -4.87 -9.78
CA ASN A 148 -15.94 -5.82 -10.45
C ASN A 148 -14.93 -5.20 -11.43
N TRP A 149 -14.73 -3.88 -11.42
CA TRP A 149 -13.67 -3.25 -12.19
C TRP A 149 -12.26 -3.59 -11.69
#